data_AF-A0A947BUC9-F1
#
_entry.id   AF-A0A947BUC9-F1
#
_cell.length_a   1.000
_cell.length_b   1.000
_cell.length_c   1.000
_cell.angle_alpha   90.00
_cell.angle_beta   90.00
_cell.angle_gamma   90.00
#
_symmetry.space_group_name_H-M   'P 1'
#
loop_
_entity.id
_entity.type
_entity.pdbx_description
1 polymer ?
#
loop_
_entity_poly.entity_id
_entity_poly.type
_entity_poly.pdbx_seq_one_letter_code
_entity_poly.pdbx_strand_id
1 'polypeptide(L)'
;MSRRLVILDRDGVINEDSDDFIKSPAEWIPIPGSLEAIGRLSRAGFEVAVASNQSGIGRKLLDEPALELIHQKMRGAARKFGGDIGKIEYCPHHPDAGCDCRKPKPGMLLSLSRKYGVPLTRVP
;
A
#
# COMPACT_ATOMS: atom_id res chain seq x y z
N MET A 1 13.30 21.61 1.08
CA MET A 1 12.54 21.22 -0.13
C MET A 1 11.19 20.65 0.30
N SER A 2 10.09 21.03 -0.35
CA SER A 2 8.77 20.46 -0.05
C SER A 2 8.71 19.03 -0.56
N ARG A 3 8.50 18.05 0.33
CA ARG A 3 8.25 16.66 -0.06
C ARG A 3 6.95 16.57 -0.86
N ARG A 4 6.92 15.72 -1.89
CA ARG A 4 5.72 15.38 -2.65
C ARG A 4 5.39 13.93 -2.36
N LEU A 5 4.17 13.69 -1.87
CA LEU A 5 3.71 12.38 -1.47
C LEU A 5 2.55 11.98 -2.37
N VAL A 6 2.54 10.73 -2.80
CA VAL A 6 1.37 10.06 -3.38
C VAL A 6 1.08 8.82 -2.55
N ILE A 7 -0.19 8.60 -2.23
CA ILE A 7 -0.64 7.45 -1.44
C ILE A 7 -1.51 6.58 -2.33
N LEU A 8 -1.11 5.33 -2.52
CA LEU A 8 -1.83 4.38 -3.37
C LEU A 8 -2.54 3.33 -2.50
N ASP A 9 -3.65 2.80 -3.01
CA ASP A 9 -4.12 1.49 -2.53
C ASP A 9 -3.20 0.38 -3.07
N ARG A 10 -3.39 -0.85 -2.58
CA ARG A 10 -2.63 -2.03 -3.02
C ARG A 10 -3.45 -2.90 -3.97
N ASP A 11 -4.47 -3.56 -3.44
CA ASP A 11 -5.32 -4.49 -4.17
C ASP A 11 -6.30 -3.71 -5.07
N GLY A 12 -6.37 -4.07 -6.36
CA GLY A 12 -7.11 -3.36 -7.40
C GLY A 12 -6.42 -2.10 -7.96
N VAL A 13 -5.24 -1.73 -7.46
CA VAL A 13 -4.48 -0.54 -7.90
C VAL A 13 -3.05 -0.87 -8.33
N ILE A 14 -2.30 -1.56 -7.47
CA ILE A 14 -0.93 -2.02 -7.79
C ILE A 14 -0.96 -3.46 -8.27
N ASN A 15 -1.70 -4.33 -7.58
CA ASN A 15 -1.94 -5.72 -7.97
C ASN A 15 -3.42 -5.99 -8.21
N GLU A 16 -3.69 -7.08 -8.92
CA GLU A 16 -5.06 -7.57 -9.12
C GLU A 16 -5.74 -7.79 -7.78
N ASP A 17 -7.02 -7.42 -7.69
CA ASP A 17 -7.85 -7.70 -6.52
C ASP A 17 -8.30 -9.16 -6.52
N SER A 18 -8.68 -9.68 -5.36
CA SER A 18 -9.15 -11.06 -5.20
C SER A 18 -10.20 -11.16 -4.10
N ASP A 19 -11.37 -11.69 -4.44
CA ASP A 19 -12.43 -12.04 -3.50
C ASP A 19 -11.94 -13.02 -2.41
N ASP A 20 -10.94 -13.85 -2.75
CA ASP A 20 -10.33 -14.85 -1.86
C ASP A 20 -9.13 -14.33 -1.07
N PHE A 21 -8.88 -13.02 -1.10
CA PHE A 21 -7.71 -12.35 -0.51
C PHE A 21 -6.38 -12.76 -1.17
N ILE A 22 -5.39 -11.87 -1.11
CA ILE A 22 -4.01 -12.18 -1.50
C ILE A 22 -3.26 -12.70 -0.27
N LYS A 23 -3.05 -14.01 -0.20
CA LYS A 23 -2.56 -14.72 1.01
C LYS A 23 -1.08 -15.09 0.94
N SER A 24 -0.49 -15.03 -0.25
CA SER A 24 0.91 -15.41 -0.47
C SER A 24 1.59 -14.51 -1.51
N PRO A 25 2.93 -14.45 -1.53
CA PRO A 25 3.64 -13.75 -2.59
C PRO A 25 3.30 -14.30 -3.97
N ALA A 26 2.95 -15.59 -4.12
CA ALA A 26 2.59 -16.17 -5.42
C ALA A 26 1.28 -15.59 -5.96
N GLU A 27 0.29 -15.37 -5.10
CA GLU A 27 -1.01 -14.77 -5.44
C GLU A 27 -0.93 -13.28 -5.78
N TRP A 28 0.13 -12.59 -5.35
CA TRP A 28 0.33 -11.18 -5.66
C TRP A 28 0.75 -11.02 -7.13
N ILE A 29 -0.16 -10.53 -7.98
CA ILE A 29 0.05 -10.36 -9.43
C ILE A 29 -0.08 -8.87 -9.76
N PRO A 30 0.98 -8.20 -10.26
CA PRO A 30 0.90 -6.78 -10.58
C PRO A 30 -0.05 -6.52 -11.74
N ILE A 31 -0.85 -5.46 -11.63
CA ILE A 31 -1.66 -4.94 -12.75
C ILE A 31 -0.70 -4.41 -13.83
N PRO A 32 -0.90 -4.73 -15.12
CA PRO A 32 -0.07 -4.21 -16.20
C PRO A 32 0.06 -2.68 -16.16
N GLY A 33 1.30 -2.17 -16.18
CA GLY A 33 1.58 -0.73 -16.16
C GLY A 33 1.64 -0.09 -14.77
N SER A 34 1.19 -0.75 -13.71
CA SER A 34 1.16 -0.18 -12.35
C SER A 34 2.57 0.06 -11.80
N LEU A 35 3.50 -0.88 -12.04
CA LEU A 35 4.88 -0.78 -11.59
C LEU A 35 5.67 0.28 -12.38
N GLU A 36 5.41 0.40 -13.68
CA GLU A 36 5.94 1.45 -14.54
C GLU A 36 5.46 2.83 -14.08
N ALA A 37 4.20 2.95 -13.68
CA ALA A 37 3.63 4.19 -13.14
C ALA A 37 4.30 4.59 -11.82
N ILE A 38 4.52 3.64 -10.91
CA ILE A 38 5.28 3.87 -9.67
C ILE A 38 6.71 4.34 -10.01
N GLY A 39 7.38 3.70 -10.97
CA GLY A 39 8.68 4.14 -11.46
C GLY A 39 8.69 5.58 -11.99
N ARG A 40 7.64 5.98 -12.72
CA ARG A 40 7.47 7.36 -13.21
C ARG A 40 7.27 8.34 -12.06
N LEU A 41 6.48 8.00 -11.05
CA LEU A 41 6.25 8.82 -9.86
C LEU A 41 7.56 9.05 -9.08
N SER A 42 8.33 7.98 -8.84
CA SER A 42 9.63 8.07 -8.16
C SER A 42 10.62 8.95 -8.94
N ARG A 43 10.75 8.76 -10.26
CA ARG A 43 11.60 9.61 -11.12
C ARG A 43 11.14 11.07 -11.17
N ALA A 44 9.83 11.28 -11.08
CA ALA A 44 9.25 12.61 -10.99
C ALA A 44 9.47 13.26 -9.62
N GLY A 45 10.09 12.57 -8.64
CA GLY A 45 10.41 13.11 -7.31
C GLY A 45 9.27 13.00 -6.29
N PHE A 46 8.33 12.08 -6.49
CA PHE A 46 7.34 11.72 -5.47
C PHE A 46 7.87 10.61 -4.56
N GLU A 47 7.60 10.74 -3.27
CA GLU A 47 7.61 9.63 -2.32
C GLU A 47 6.30 8.86 -2.50
N VAL A 48 6.39 7.56 -2.77
CA VAL A 48 5.23 6.69 -2.96
C VAL A 48 4.99 5.90 -1.67
N ALA A 49 3.80 6.05 -1.09
CA ALA A 49 3.35 5.29 0.07
C ALA A 49 2.10 4.47 -0.27
N VAL A 50 1.80 3.47 0.57
CA VAL A 50 0.63 2.59 0.38
C VAL A 50 -0.25 2.62 1.62
N ALA A 51 -1.57 2.67 1.43
CA ALA A 51 -2.57 2.55 2.48
C ALA A 51 -3.63 1.49 2.10
N SER A 52 -3.59 0.32 2.73
CA SER A 52 -4.40 -0.83 2.31
C SER A 52 -5.16 -1.53 3.44
N ASN A 53 -6.39 -1.97 3.17
CA ASN A 53 -7.14 -2.80 4.10
C ASN A 53 -6.70 -4.26 3.94
N GLN A 54 -6.11 -4.86 4.97
CA GLN A 54 -5.59 -6.24 4.96
C GLN A 54 -6.31 -7.10 5.99
N SER A 55 -7.65 -7.14 5.90
CA SER A 55 -8.50 -7.86 6.86
C SER A 55 -8.32 -9.38 6.83
N GLY A 56 -7.57 -9.94 5.88
CA GLY A 56 -7.17 -11.34 5.90
C GLY A 56 -6.47 -11.71 7.22
N ILE A 57 -5.73 -10.78 7.83
CA ILE A 57 -5.06 -10.99 9.13
C ILE A 57 -6.10 -11.15 10.25
N GLY A 58 -7.02 -10.21 10.38
CA GLY A 58 -8.11 -10.27 11.36
C GLY A 58 -9.06 -11.46 11.15
N ARG A 59 -9.12 -11.99 9.92
CA ARG A 59 -9.83 -13.22 9.56
C ARG A 59 -9.00 -14.51 9.75
N LYS A 60 -7.72 -14.39 10.15
CA LYS A 60 -6.76 -15.51 10.31
C LYS A 60 -6.49 -16.31 9.03
N LEU A 61 -6.61 -15.66 7.87
CA LEU A 61 -6.31 -16.25 6.55
C LEU A 61 -4.82 -16.17 6.18
N LEU A 62 -4.12 -15.20 6.76
CA LEU A 62 -2.67 -15.03 6.70
C LEU A 62 -2.20 -14.32 7.97
N ASP A 63 -0.90 -14.36 8.25
CA ASP A 63 -0.29 -13.63 9.36
C ASP A 63 0.56 -12.44 8.87
N GLU A 64 1.06 -11.63 9.81
CA GLU A 64 1.91 -10.48 9.50
C GLU A 64 3.22 -10.87 8.78
N PRO A 65 3.92 -11.97 9.16
CA PRO A 65 5.06 -12.46 8.39
C PRO A 65 4.74 -12.74 6.92
N ALA A 66 3.63 -13.43 6.62
CA ALA A 66 3.21 -13.69 5.24
C ALA A 66 2.89 -12.39 4.49
N LEU A 67 2.22 -11.44 5.14
CA LEU A 67 1.95 -10.12 4.57
C LEU A 67 3.25 -9.37 4.24
N GLU A 68 4.26 -9.41 5.11
CA GLU A 68 5.54 -8.76 4.85
C GLU A 68 6.27 -9.39 3.65
N LEU A 69 6.19 -10.71 3.45
CA LEU A 69 6.74 -11.35 2.24
C LEU A 69 6.06 -10.84 0.96
N ILE A 70 4.74 -10.59 0.99
CA ILE A 70 4.01 -9.99 -0.12
C ILE A 70 4.51 -8.56 -0.37
N HIS A 71 4.66 -7.76 0.69
CA HIS A 71 5.18 -6.40 0.58
C HIS A 71 6.63 -6.34 0.05
N GLN A 72 7.48 -7.31 0.44
CA GLN A 72 8.83 -7.44 -0.09
C GLN A 72 8.82 -7.76 -1.59
N LYS A 73 7.97 -8.69 -2.04
CA LYS A 73 7.77 -8.97 -3.47
C LYS A 73 7.36 -7.71 -4.22
N MET A 74 6.36 -6.98 -3.71
CA MET A 74 5.86 -5.74 -4.30
C MET A 74 6.97 -4.67 -4.43
N ARG A 75 7.70 -4.39 -3.35
CA ARG A 75 8.83 -3.45 -3.38
C ARG A 75 9.92 -3.89 -4.36
N GLY A 76 10.28 -5.17 -4.35
CA GLY A 76 11.26 -5.74 -5.27
C GLY A 76 10.83 -5.61 -6.73
N ALA A 77 9.55 -5.82 -7.01
CA ALA A 77 8.98 -5.65 -8.34
C ALA A 77 9.01 -4.18 -8.79
N ALA A 78 8.59 -3.23 -7.95
CA ALA A 78 8.63 -1.80 -8.27
C ALA A 78 10.06 -1.29 -8.53
N ARG A 79 11.05 -1.77 -7.76
CA ARG A 79 12.47 -1.41 -7.94
C ARG A 79 13.01 -1.77 -9.32
N LYS A 80 12.54 -2.86 -9.94
CA LYS A 80 12.92 -3.24 -11.30
C LYS A 80 12.53 -2.19 -12.35
N PHE A 81 11.55 -1.34 -12.04
CA PHE A 81 11.07 -0.24 -12.90
C PHE A 81 11.59 1.14 -12.45
N GLY A 82 12.57 1.17 -11.54
CA GLY A 82 13.09 2.39 -10.93
C GLY A 82 12.11 3.06 -9.95
N GLY A 83 11.13 2.31 -9.45
CA GLY A 83 10.19 2.76 -8.43
C GLY A 83 10.69 2.46 -7.02
N ASP A 84 10.36 3.32 -6.07
CA ASP A 84 10.58 3.08 -4.64
C ASP A 84 9.27 3.26 -3.86
N ILE A 85 8.82 2.17 -3.23
CA ILE A 85 7.64 2.17 -2.35
C ILE A 85 8.14 2.25 -0.91
N GLY A 86 7.87 3.39 -0.28
CA GLY A 86 8.27 3.69 1.09
C GLY A 86 7.39 2.99 2.13
N LYS A 87 6.74 3.78 2.99
CA LYS A 87 5.91 3.27 4.07
C LYS A 87 4.63 2.65 3.50
N ILE A 88 4.34 1.45 3.98
CA ILE A 88 3.08 0.77 3.78
C ILE A 88 2.36 0.83 5.12
N GLU A 89 1.26 1.57 5.17
CA GLU A 89 0.28 1.50 6.25
C GLU A 89 -0.80 0.50 5.84
N TYR A 90 -1.19 -0.36 6.76
CA TYR A 90 -2.26 -1.31 6.51
C TYR A 90 -3.15 -1.48 7.74
N CYS A 91 -4.42 -1.79 7.50
CA CYS A 91 -5.36 -2.15 8.56
C CYS A 91 -5.54 -3.68 8.59
N PRO A 92 -5.04 -4.39 9.62
CA PRO A 92 -5.19 -5.84 9.73
C PRO A 92 -6.59 -6.26 10.23
N HIS A 93 -7.37 -5.32 10.77
CA HIS A 93 -8.59 -5.63 11.53
C HIS A 93 -9.75 -6.17 10.68
N HIS A 94 -10.59 -6.98 11.33
CA HIS A 94 -11.91 -7.37 10.81
C HIS A 94 -12.79 -6.13 10.60
N PRO A 95 -13.71 -6.12 9.61
CA PRO A 95 -14.66 -5.01 9.40
C PRO A 95 -15.40 -4.55 10.67
N ASP A 96 -15.76 -5.49 11.55
CA ASP A 96 -16.55 -5.20 12.75
C ASP A 96 -15.72 -4.77 13.98
N ALA A 97 -14.40 -4.64 13.84
CA ALA A 97 -13.51 -4.31 14.96
C ALA A 97 -13.61 -2.85 15.44
N GLY A 98 -14.34 -1.98 14.74
CA GLY A 98 -14.54 -0.58 15.12
C GLY A 98 -13.27 0.31 15.10
N CYS A 99 -12.15 -0.19 14.57
CA CYS A 99 -10.86 0.52 14.58
C CYS A 99 -10.86 1.81 13.75
N ASP A 100 -9.88 2.70 13.97
CA ASP A 100 -9.80 3.99 13.28
C ASP A 100 -8.94 3.98 12.01
N CYS A 101 -8.21 2.90 11.77
CA CYS A 101 -7.34 2.78 10.60
C CYS A 101 -8.04 2.23 9.36
N ARG A 102 -9.11 1.43 9.49
CA ARG A 102 -9.78 0.78 8.35
C ARG A 102 -10.46 1.81 7.44
N LYS A 103 -10.16 1.78 6.14
CA LYS A 103 -10.88 2.58 5.14
C LYS A 103 -12.38 2.24 5.16
N PRO A 104 -13.30 3.22 5.05
CA PRO A 104 -13.08 4.59 4.59
C PRO A 104 -12.60 5.59 5.66
N LYS A 105 -12.32 5.17 6.90
CA LYS A 105 -11.76 6.09 7.90
C LYS A 105 -10.34 6.56 7.48
N PRO A 106 -9.95 7.81 7.83
CA PRO A 106 -8.72 8.40 7.33
C PRO A 106 -7.46 8.01 8.12
N GLY A 107 -7.55 7.11 9.11
CA GLY A 107 -6.46 6.86 10.07
C GLY A 107 -5.12 6.52 9.42
N MET A 108 -5.10 5.66 8.39
CA MET A 108 -3.87 5.34 7.65
C MET A 108 -3.33 6.55 6.89
N LEU A 109 -4.18 7.33 6.22
CA LEU A 109 -3.78 8.53 5.48
C LEU A 109 -3.18 9.59 6.42
N LEU A 110 -3.80 9.79 7.59
CA LEU A 110 -3.29 10.69 8.62
C LEU A 110 -1.94 10.21 9.18
N SER A 111 -1.75 8.89 9.35
CA SER A 111 -0.45 8.32 9.74
C SER A 111 0.64 8.64 8.72
N LEU A 112 0.36 8.40 7.43
CA LEU A 112 1.29 8.70 6.34
C LEU A 112 1.59 10.21 6.24
N SER A 113 0.57 11.05 6.30
CA SER A 113 0.72 12.51 6.27
C SER A 113 1.67 13.00 7.38
N ARG A 114 1.50 12.51 8.62
CA ARG A 114 2.41 12.82 9.74
C ARG A 114 3.81 12.28 9.52
N LYS A 115 3.94 11.03 9.04
CA LYS A 115 5.24 10.38 8.81
C LYS A 115 6.10 11.13 7.79
N TYR A 116 5.48 11.60 6.71
CA TYR A 116 6.19 12.29 5.62
C TYR A 116 6.25 13.81 5.82
N GLY A 117 5.41 14.37 6.70
CA GLY A 117 5.31 15.82 6.91
C GLY A 117 4.63 16.54 5.75
N VAL A 118 3.73 15.86 5.03
CA VAL A 118 3.00 16.40 3.87
C VAL A 118 1.50 16.48 4.22
N PRO A 119 0.88 17.67 4.22
CA PRO A 119 -0.56 17.80 4.44
C PRO A 119 -1.36 17.04 3.38
N LEU A 120 -2.46 16.39 3.78
CA LEU A 120 -3.31 15.63 2.85
C LEU A 120 -3.90 16.48 1.71
N THR A 121 -4.08 17.79 1.93
CA THR A 121 -4.52 18.73 0.87
C THR A 121 -3.50 18.92 -0.26
N ARG A 122 -2.27 18.39 -0.12
CA ARG A 122 -1.20 18.40 -1.13
C ARG A 122 -0.87 17.00 -1.64
N VAL A 123 -1.62 15.98 -1.21
CA VAL A 123 -1.51 14.61 -1.71
C VAL A 123 -2.58 14.44 -2.79
N PRO A 124 -2.20 14.03 -4.01
CA PRO A 124 -3.14 13.78 -5.10
C PRO A 124 -3.95 12.50 -4.87
#